data_AF-A0A519VR46-F1
#
_entry.id   AF-A0A519VR46-F1
#
_cell.length_a   1.000
_cell.length_b   1.000
_cell.length_c   1.000
_cell.angle_alpha   90.00
_cell.angle_beta   90.00
_cell.angle_gamma   90.00
#
_symmetry.space_group_name_H-M   'P 1'
#
loop_
_entity.id
_entity.type
_entity.pdbx_description
1 polymer ?
#
loop_
_entity_poly.entity_id
_entity_poly.type
_entity_poly.pdbx_seq_one_letter_code
_entity_poly.pdbx_strand_id
1 'polypeptide(L)'
;DRESELQGYHLFGILADYLTRHGVAVLRFDDRGVGRSGGDYPHATTADLVTDAQAALAFLRKTPLIAPQQVGLIGHGEGANVALLAAAQPPNAPAFVASLAGYGQPGRDVLRRQQGEIMRLIGTDGTQIKAAQALYDQLVDAVRQTPNNTAARTKVIALLRSTNTALSESMARARAAELTSPWSRYFLDFNPAARLPQVACPVLLLNGNADLQVAASRNLSALQKGLRQGTAAVEVHRLAGVNHWFQPNPADWPIVAGERQATFSPEGLEYLRVWLLARAKLANAPQPVTVQRAAPLPKPKPASATRSRRPAVGKART
;
A
#
# COMPACT_ATOMS: atom_id res chain seq x y z
N ASP A 1 3.11 6.25 -2.88
CA ASP A 1 4.00 6.31 -4.06
C ASP A 1 4.77 4.99 -4.17
N ARG A 2 5.67 4.86 -5.15
CA ARG A 2 6.47 3.64 -5.36
C ARG A 2 7.43 3.28 -4.21
N GLU A 3 7.69 4.20 -3.29
CA GLU A 3 8.64 4.01 -2.18
C GLU A 3 7.95 3.47 -0.93
N SER A 4 6.65 3.78 -0.76
CA SER A 4 5.94 3.58 0.51
C SER A 4 6.72 4.27 1.63
N GLU A 5 6.88 5.58 1.47
CA GLU A 5 7.71 6.41 2.35
C GLU A 5 7.01 6.71 3.68
N LEU A 6 7.77 6.56 4.77
CA LEU A 6 7.44 7.09 6.09
C LEU A 6 8.66 7.79 6.70
N GLN A 7 8.65 9.12 6.76
CA GLN A 7 9.73 9.90 7.43
C GLN A 7 11.14 9.53 6.92
N GLY A 8 11.32 9.40 5.59
CA GLY A 8 12.59 8.98 4.98
C GLY A 8 12.86 7.46 4.99
N TYR A 9 12.01 6.65 5.62
CA TYR A 9 12.05 5.19 5.47
C TYR A 9 11.29 4.77 4.21
N HIS A 10 11.98 4.13 3.26
CA HIS A 10 11.41 3.68 1.98
C HIS A 10 11.25 2.15 1.98
N LEU A 11 10.11 1.64 2.46
CA LEU A 11 9.87 0.19 2.62
C LEU A 11 10.14 -0.58 1.33
N PHE A 12 9.53 -0.14 0.21
CA PHE A 12 9.70 -0.81 -1.07
C PHE A 12 11.03 -0.49 -1.74
N GLY A 13 11.64 0.66 -1.45
CA GLY A 13 12.99 1.00 -1.89
C GLY A 13 14.02 0.01 -1.34
N ILE A 14 14.02 -0.19 -0.03
CA ILE A 14 14.91 -1.13 0.67
C ILE A 14 14.67 -2.56 0.19
N LEU A 15 13.41 -2.98 0.11
CA LEU A 15 13.07 -4.33 -0.34
C LEU A 15 13.51 -4.57 -1.78
N ALA A 16 13.34 -3.60 -2.68
CA ALA A 16 13.78 -3.74 -4.06
C ALA A 16 15.30 -3.79 -4.19
N ASP A 17 16.04 -2.94 -3.47
CA ASP A 17 17.51 -3.01 -3.43
C ASP A 17 17.98 -4.38 -2.94
N TYR A 18 17.39 -4.88 -1.84
CA TYR A 18 17.73 -6.20 -1.31
C TYR A 18 17.46 -7.32 -2.30
N LEU A 19 16.27 -7.38 -2.89
CA LEU A 19 15.88 -8.45 -3.82
C LEU A 19 16.68 -8.42 -5.12
N THR A 20 16.98 -7.22 -5.66
CA THR A 20 17.77 -7.08 -6.89
C THR A 20 19.23 -7.52 -6.71
N ARG A 21 19.83 -7.25 -5.54
CA ARG A 21 21.16 -7.78 -5.17
C ARG A 21 21.19 -9.31 -5.06
N HIS A 22 20.03 -9.94 -4.89
CA HIS A 22 19.86 -11.40 -4.81
C HIS A 22 19.27 -12.00 -6.09
N GLY A 23 19.39 -11.31 -7.22
CA GLY A 23 19.06 -11.86 -8.54
C GLY A 23 17.57 -11.87 -8.88
N VAL A 24 16.73 -11.13 -8.13
CA VAL A 24 15.30 -10.99 -8.42
C VAL A 24 15.05 -9.66 -9.12
N ALA A 25 14.51 -9.69 -10.33
CA ALA A 25 14.07 -8.47 -11.01
C ALA A 25 12.82 -7.89 -10.32
N VAL A 26 12.81 -6.58 -10.06
CA VAL A 26 11.72 -5.90 -9.34
C VAL A 26 11.19 -4.74 -10.17
N LEU A 27 9.86 -4.69 -10.32
CA LEU A 27 9.14 -3.50 -10.78
C LEU A 27 8.48 -2.84 -9.58
N ARG A 28 8.72 -1.53 -9.44
CA ARG A 28 7.96 -0.65 -8.55
C ARG A 28 7.32 0.45 -9.38
N PHE A 29 6.10 0.83 -9.04
CA PHE A 29 5.36 1.85 -9.78
C PHE A 29 4.63 2.76 -8.78
N ASP A 30 4.38 4.01 -9.20
CA ASP A 30 3.50 4.88 -8.42
C ASP A 30 2.05 4.52 -8.73
N ASP A 31 1.20 4.50 -7.72
CA ASP A 31 -0.25 4.37 -7.90
C ASP A 31 -0.78 5.41 -8.89
N ARG A 32 -1.91 5.12 -9.53
CA ARG A 32 -2.59 6.08 -10.41
C ARG A 32 -2.74 7.45 -9.73
N GLY A 33 -2.40 8.52 -10.44
CA GLY A 33 -2.48 9.89 -9.94
C GLY A 33 -1.42 10.27 -8.88
N VAL A 34 -0.43 9.40 -8.63
CA VAL A 34 0.65 9.64 -7.66
C VAL A 34 1.99 9.76 -8.38
N GLY A 35 2.88 10.62 -7.88
CA GLY A 35 4.25 10.74 -8.37
C GLY A 35 4.30 11.04 -9.86
N ARG A 36 4.85 10.11 -10.65
CA ARG A 36 4.95 10.25 -12.11
C ARG A 36 3.83 9.54 -12.88
N SER A 37 2.94 8.84 -12.19
CA SER A 37 1.78 8.19 -12.81
C SER A 37 0.67 9.20 -13.04
N GLY A 38 0.09 9.19 -14.24
CA GLY A 38 -1.18 9.90 -14.49
C GLY A 38 -2.35 9.22 -13.80
N GLY A 39 -3.55 9.80 -13.91
CA GLY A 39 -4.79 9.28 -13.31
C GLY A 39 -5.27 10.12 -12.12
N ASP A 40 -6.17 9.55 -11.33
CA ASP A 40 -6.87 10.22 -10.22
C ASP A 40 -6.86 9.32 -8.99
N TYR A 41 -5.94 9.61 -8.06
CA TYR A 41 -5.84 8.88 -6.79
C TYR A 41 -6.99 9.19 -5.82
N PRO A 42 -7.42 10.46 -5.62
CA PRO A 42 -8.54 10.78 -4.72
C PRO A 42 -9.84 10.02 -4.97
N HIS A 43 -10.09 9.60 -6.21
CA HIS A 43 -11.27 8.80 -6.57
C HIS A 43 -11.00 7.30 -6.75
N ALA A 44 -9.75 6.86 -6.57
CA ALA A 44 -9.38 5.46 -6.69
C ALA A 44 -9.88 4.62 -5.50
N THR A 45 -10.17 3.35 -5.77
CA THR A 45 -10.55 2.34 -4.78
C THR A 45 -9.57 1.17 -4.77
N THR A 46 -9.69 0.25 -3.80
CA THR A 46 -8.87 -0.99 -3.84
C THR A 46 -9.08 -1.77 -5.14
N ALA A 47 -10.29 -1.75 -5.72
CA ALA A 47 -10.57 -2.42 -7.00
C ALA A 47 -9.80 -1.79 -8.17
N ASP A 48 -9.67 -0.46 -8.16
CA ASP A 48 -8.86 0.27 -9.11
C ASP A 48 -7.38 -0.16 -9.02
N LEU A 49 -6.83 -0.18 -7.80
CA LEU A 49 -5.45 -0.59 -7.57
C LEU A 49 -5.18 -2.05 -7.99
N VAL A 50 -6.17 -2.93 -7.93
CA VAL A 50 -6.07 -4.30 -8.47
C VAL A 50 -5.83 -4.29 -9.98
N THR A 51 -6.50 -3.41 -10.72
CA THR A 51 -6.27 -3.27 -12.16
C THR A 51 -4.87 -2.72 -12.47
N ASP A 52 -4.35 -1.81 -11.66
CA ASP A 52 -2.98 -1.31 -11.78
C ASP A 52 -1.94 -2.42 -11.54
N ALA A 53 -2.13 -3.23 -10.49
CA ALA A 53 -1.26 -4.38 -10.20
C ALA A 53 -1.29 -5.43 -11.34
N GLN A 54 -2.46 -5.68 -11.93
CA GLN A 54 -2.58 -6.58 -13.09
C GLN A 54 -1.87 -6.02 -14.33
N ALA A 55 -1.95 -4.71 -14.57
CA ALA A 55 -1.20 -4.05 -15.64
C ALA A 55 0.32 -4.15 -15.43
N ALA A 56 0.79 -3.96 -14.19
CA ALA A 56 2.19 -4.13 -13.81
C ALA A 56 2.69 -5.57 -14.02
N LEU A 57 1.87 -6.57 -13.66
CA LEU A 57 2.14 -7.99 -13.97
C LEU A 57 2.26 -8.23 -15.48
N ALA A 58 1.31 -7.72 -16.26
CA ALA A 58 1.30 -7.87 -17.71
C ALA A 58 2.51 -7.20 -18.37
N PHE A 59 2.96 -6.07 -17.85
CA PHE A 59 4.17 -5.38 -18.29
C PHE A 59 5.42 -6.23 -18.04
N LEU A 60 5.62 -6.73 -16.81
CA LEU A 60 6.77 -7.57 -16.48
C LEU A 60 6.81 -8.85 -17.33
N ARG A 61 5.66 -9.49 -17.56
CA ARG A 61 5.55 -10.68 -18.43
C ARG A 61 5.97 -10.45 -19.87
N LYS A 62 5.91 -9.21 -20.36
CA LYS A 62 6.32 -8.83 -21.72
C LYS A 62 7.74 -8.25 -21.77
N THR A 63 8.39 -8.09 -20.62
CA THR A 63 9.72 -7.50 -20.53
C THR A 63 10.77 -8.55 -20.91
N PRO A 64 11.71 -8.24 -21.82
CA PRO A 64 12.81 -9.15 -22.14
C PRO A 64 13.55 -9.63 -20.90
N LEU A 65 14.01 -10.88 -20.90
CA LEU A 65 14.73 -11.54 -19.80
C LEU A 65 13.91 -11.83 -18.55
N ILE A 66 12.60 -11.52 -18.55
CA ILE A 66 11.69 -11.93 -17.49
C ILE A 66 10.95 -13.19 -17.94
N ALA A 67 11.04 -14.26 -17.14
CA ALA A 67 10.27 -15.48 -17.36
C ALA A 67 8.78 -15.23 -17.03
N PRO A 68 7.84 -15.22 -18.00
CA PRO A 68 6.46 -14.78 -17.77
C PRO A 68 5.69 -15.63 -16.73
N GLN A 69 6.07 -16.89 -16.59
CA GLN A 69 5.54 -17.87 -15.65
C GLN A 69 6.07 -17.73 -14.21
N GLN A 70 7.03 -16.82 -13.98
CA GLN A 70 7.64 -16.59 -12.66
C GLN A 70 7.39 -15.19 -12.11
N VAL A 71 6.45 -14.45 -12.71
CA VAL A 71 6.11 -13.09 -12.27
C VAL A 71 5.06 -13.16 -11.16
N GLY A 72 5.43 -12.68 -9.97
CA GLY A 72 4.56 -12.62 -8.80
C GLY A 72 4.26 -11.20 -8.32
N LEU A 73 3.50 -11.08 -7.23
CA LEU A 73 3.20 -9.81 -6.56
C LEU A 73 3.68 -9.83 -5.12
N ILE A 74 4.20 -8.69 -4.66
CA ILE A 74 4.45 -8.42 -3.23
C ILE A 74 3.68 -7.15 -2.91
N GLY A 75 2.89 -7.17 -1.84
CA GLY A 75 2.11 -6.02 -1.41
C GLY A 75 2.18 -5.83 0.10
N HIS A 76 2.05 -4.58 0.55
CA HIS A 76 2.05 -4.20 1.96
C HIS A 76 0.73 -3.53 2.36
N GLY A 77 0.21 -3.83 3.54
CA GLY A 77 -1.05 -3.26 4.04
C GLY A 77 -2.21 -3.51 3.06
N GLU A 78 -2.89 -2.45 2.63
CA GLU A 78 -3.93 -2.55 1.58
C GLU A 78 -3.38 -3.09 0.26
N GLY A 79 -2.13 -2.77 -0.09
CA GLY A 79 -1.44 -3.31 -1.27
C GLY A 79 -1.29 -4.84 -1.21
N ALA A 80 -1.22 -5.43 -0.02
CA ALA A 80 -1.23 -6.88 0.15
C ALA A 80 -2.60 -7.47 -0.20
N ASN A 81 -3.69 -6.78 0.14
CA ASN A 81 -5.05 -7.15 -0.29
C ASN A 81 -5.21 -6.99 -1.81
N VAL A 82 -4.69 -5.90 -2.39
CA VAL A 82 -4.63 -5.70 -3.84
C VAL A 82 -3.96 -6.89 -4.53
N ALA A 83 -2.80 -7.34 -4.03
CA ALA A 83 -2.09 -8.50 -4.58
C ALA A 83 -2.89 -9.81 -4.51
N LEU A 84 -3.56 -10.07 -3.38
CA LEU A 84 -4.42 -11.24 -3.21
C LEU A 84 -5.64 -11.19 -4.13
N LEU A 85 -6.28 -10.02 -4.28
CA LEU A 85 -7.44 -9.84 -5.16
C LEU A 85 -7.08 -9.90 -6.65
N ALA A 86 -5.88 -9.45 -7.02
CA ALA A 86 -5.35 -9.64 -8.36
C ALA A 86 -5.12 -11.14 -8.66
N ALA A 87 -4.69 -11.91 -7.67
CA ALA A 87 -4.51 -13.35 -7.79
C ALA A 87 -5.82 -14.15 -7.84
N ALA A 88 -6.92 -13.57 -7.35
CA ALA A 88 -8.27 -14.11 -7.45
C ALA A 88 -8.94 -13.88 -8.82
N GLN A 89 -8.19 -13.49 -9.87
CA GLN A 89 -8.71 -13.15 -11.21
C GLN A 89 -8.01 -13.95 -12.32
N PRO A 90 -8.38 -15.23 -12.53
CA PRO A 90 -7.92 -15.99 -13.70
C PRO A 90 -8.45 -15.36 -15.01
N PRO A 91 -7.71 -15.47 -16.14
CA PRO A 91 -6.47 -16.24 -16.33
C PRO A 91 -5.18 -15.49 -15.96
N ASN A 92 -5.26 -14.24 -15.50
CA ASN A 92 -4.09 -13.37 -15.35
C ASN A 92 -3.39 -13.45 -13.98
N ALA A 93 -3.75 -14.43 -13.14
CA ALA A 93 -3.21 -14.61 -11.79
C ALA A 93 -1.66 -14.63 -11.78
N PRO A 94 -0.99 -14.05 -10.76
CA PRO A 94 0.46 -14.08 -10.61
C PRO A 94 0.96 -15.51 -10.32
N ALA A 95 2.26 -15.74 -10.52
CA ALA A 95 2.91 -17.00 -10.19
C ALA A 95 2.96 -17.26 -8.67
N PHE A 96 2.97 -16.20 -7.87
CA PHE A 96 2.94 -16.22 -6.41
C PHE A 96 2.48 -14.87 -5.85
N VAL A 97 2.06 -14.85 -4.59
CA VAL A 97 1.80 -13.61 -3.82
C VAL A 97 2.56 -13.64 -2.49
N ALA A 98 3.26 -12.56 -2.15
CA ALA A 98 3.73 -12.31 -0.79
C ALA A 98 2.94 -11.14 -0.18
N SER A 99 2.14 -11.44 0.84
CA SER A 99 1.30 -10.50 1.57
C SER A 99 2.03 -10.04 2.83
N LEU A 100 2.42 -8.76 2.86
CA LEU A 100 3.12 -8.12 3.98
C LEU A 100 2.11 -7.32 4.80
N ALA A 101 1.79 -7.77 6.01
CA ALA A 101 0.81 -7.11 6.88
C ALA A 101 -0.57 -6.85 6.24
N GLY A 102 -1.06 -7.80 5.42
CA GLY A 102 -2.36 -7.68 4.76
C GLY A 102 -3.56 -7.78 5.69
N TYR A 103 -4.66 -7.12 5.34
CA TYR A 103 -5.88 -7.13 6.14
C TYR A 103 -6.67 -8.43 5.95
N GLY A 104 -6.93 -9.14 7.04
CA GLY A 104 -7.81 -10.32 7.07
C GLY A 104 -9.21 -10.03 7.59
N GLN A 105 -9.49 -8.80 8.02
CA GLN A 105 -10.76 -8.38 8.60
C GLN A 105 -11.48 -7.39 7.65
N PRO A 106 -12.81 -7.25 7.75
CA PRO A 106 -13.53 -6.21 7.02
C PRO A 106 -12.92 -4.82 7.23
N GLY A 107 -12.86 -3.99 6.20
CA GLY A 107 -12.12 -2.71 6.27
C GLY A 107 -12.63 -1.76 7.36
N ARG A 108 -13.94 -1.75 7.63
CA ARG A 108 -14.52 -1.03 8.78
C ARG A 108 -13.94 -1.46 10.13
N ASP A 109 -13.68 -2.76 10.32
CA ASP A 109 -13.16 -3.32 11.58
C ASP A 109 -11.66 -3.01 11.71
N VAL A 110 -10.93 -2.99 10.59
CA VAL A 110 -9.53 -2.57 10.51
C VAL A 110 -9.41 -1.12 10.97
N LEU A 111 -10.16 -0.20 10.38
CA LEU A 111 -10.12 1.23 10.73
C LEU A 111 -10.56 1.50 12.17
N ARG A 112 -11.62 0.82 12.63
CA ARG A 112 -12.09 0.89 14.03
C ARG A 112 -11.01 0.46 15.02
N ARG A 113 -10.27 -0.61 14.69
CA ARG A 113 -9.16 -1.08 15.51
C ARG A 113 -8.02 -0.08 15.51
N GLN A 114 -7.57 0.38 14.33
CA GLN A 114 -6.47 1.33 14.21
C GLN A 114 -6.74 2.60 15.01
N GLN A 115 -7.96 3.15 14.95
CA GLN A 115 -8.38 4.27 15.79
C GLN A 115 -8.16 3.97 17.29
N GLY A 116 -8.64 2.83 17.78
CA GLY A 116 -8.50 2.46 19.19
C GLY A 116 -7.05 2.25 19.62
N GLU A 117 -6.19 1.71 18.75
CA GLU A 117 -4.76 1.54 19.03
C GLU A 117 -4.03 2.89 19.07
N ILE A 118 -4.34 3.81 18.14
CA ILE A 118 -3.80 5.18 18.16
C ILE A 118 -4.18 5.88 19.48
N MET A 119 -5.45 5.79 19.89
CA MET A 119 -5.92 6.38 21.15
C MET A 119 -5.20 5.79 22.37
N ARG A 120 -4.98 4.48 22.39
CA ARG A 120 -4.23 3.84 23.46
C ARG A 120 -2.78 4.32 23.53
N LEU A 121 -2.13 4.49 22.38
CA LEU A 121 -0.74 4.97 22.31
C LEU A 121 -0.57 6.40 22.83
N ILE A 122 -1.58 7.25 22.67
CA ILE A 122 -1.57 8.62 23.22
C ILE A 122 -2.09 8.70 24.67
N GLY A 123 -2.26 7.56 25.35
CA GLY A 123 -2.63 7.50 26.77
C GLY A 123 -4.11 7.63 27.08
N THR A 124 -4.99 7.46 26.09
CA THR A 124 -6.45 7.49 26.31
C THR A 124 -6.91 6.25 27.09
N ASP A 125 -7.79 6.42 28.07
CA ASP A 125 -8.29 5.31 28.87
C ASP A 125 -9.27 4.39 28.10
N GLY A 126 -9.46 3.17 28.62
CA GLY A 126 -10.28 2.16 27.95
C GLY A 126 -11.77 2.50 27.81
N THR A 127 -12.32 3.34 28.69
CA THR A 127 -13.73 3.77 28.62
C THR A 127 -13.90 4.80 27.51
N GLN A 128 -12.99 5.76 27.42
CA GLN A 128 -12.94 6.74 26.34
C GLN A 128 -12.72 6.08 24.97
N ILE A 129 -11.82 5.09 24.87
CA ILE A 129 -11.63 4.31 23.64
C ILE A 129 -12.93 3.62 23.23
N LYS A 130 -13.64 2.97 24.16
CA LYS A 130 -14.91 2.31 23.86
C LYS A 130 -15.97 3.29 23.36
N ALA A 131 -16.09 4.46 23.99
CA ALA A 131 -17.02 5.50 23.56
C ALA A 131 -16.69 6.03 22.16
N ALA A 132 -15.40 6.27 21.87
CA ALA A 132 -14.96 6.71 20.56
C ALA A 132 -15.21 5.66 19.46
N GLN A 133 -15.01 4.38 19.76
CA GLN A 133 -15.33 3.29 18.85
C GLN A 133 -16.84 3.14 18.61
N ALA A 134 -17.67 3.33 19.64
CA ALA A 134 -19.13 3.34 19.48
C ALA A 134 -19.60 4.50 18.59
N LEU A 135 -19.04 5.70 18.76
CA LEU A 135 -19.28 6.81 17.85
C LEU A 135 -18.82 6.47 16.43
N TYR A 136 -17.62 5.89 16.27
CA TYR A 136 -17.14 5.45 14.96
C TYR A 136 -18.13 4.50 14.27
N ASP A 137 -18.66 3.52 15.01
CA ASP A 137 -19.65 2.56 14.49
C ASP A 137 -20.92 3.29 13.99
N GLN A 138 -21.43 4.26 14.75
CA GLN A 138 -22.58 5.10 14.34
C GLN A 138 -22.29 5.94 13.09
N LEU A 139 -21.09 6.51 12.98
CA LEU A 139 -20.70 7.30 11.82
C LEU A 139 -20.60 6.43 10.56
N VAL A 140 -19.99 5.24 10.68
CA VAL A 140 -19.88 4.28 9.60
C VAL A 140 -21.26 3.80 9.14
N ASP A 141 -22.16 3.48 10.07
CA ASP A 141 -23.53 3.09 9.74
C ASP A 141 -24.29 4.20 9.03
N ALA A 142 -24.15 5.46 9.49
CA ALA A 142 -24.76 6.61 8.82
C ALA A 142 -24.30 6.75 7.35
N VAL A 143 -23.02 6.52 7.07
CA VAL A 143 -22.46 6.54 5.70
C VAL A 143 -22.96 5.37 4.87
N ARG A 144 -22.89 4.15 5.40
CA ARG A 144 -23.24 2.92 4.66
C ARG A 144 -24.73 2.84 4.35
N GLN A 145 -25.58 3.30 5.26
CA GLN A 145 -27.05 3.31 5.10
C GLN A 145 -27.55 4.52 4.29
N THR A 146 -26.68 5.46 3.92
CA THR A 146 -27.05 6.67 3.17
C THR A 146 -26.20 6.79 1.90
N PRO A 147 -26.62 6.21 0.75
CA PRO A 147 -25.83 6.22 -0.48
C PRO A 147 -25.52 7.62 -1.01
N ASN A 148 -26.44 8.58 -0.84
CA ASN A 148 -26.22 9.96 -1.26
C ASN A 148 -25.17 10.65 -0.36
N ASN A 149 -24.06 11.11 -0.95
CA ASN A 149 -22.95 11.73 -0.21
C ASN A 149 -23.33 13.01 0.52
N THR A 150 -24.14 13.88 -0.07
CA THR A 150 -24.57 15.12 0.59
C THR A 150 -25.38 14.81 1.84
N ALA A 151 -26.34 13.88 1.74
CA ALA A 151 -27.16 13.45 2.87
C ALA A 151 -26.32 12.75 3.95
N ALA A 152 -25.41 11.85 3.56
CA ALA A 152 -24.50 11.17 4.48
C ALA A 152 -23.61 12.16 5.24
N ARG A 153 -23.06 13.16 4.54
CA ARG A 153 -22.23 14.21 5.16
C ARG A 153 -23.02 15.00 6.20
N THR A 154 -24.26 15.39 5.89
CA THR A 154 -25.14 16.09 6.85
C THR A 154 -25.35 15.26 8.12
N LYS A 155 -25.63 13.96 7.99
CA LYS A 155 -25.80 13.06 9.16
C LYS A 155 -24.51 12.94 9.97
N VAL A 156 -23.36 12.75 9.32
CA VAL A 156 -22.05 12.63 9.99
C VAL A 156 -21.70 13.92 10.73
N ILE A 157 -21.89 15.09 10.11
CA ILE A 157 -21.64 16.39 10.76
C ILE A 157 -22.51 16.55 12.00
N ALA A 158 -23.80 16.21 11.90
CA ALA A 158 -24.73 16.30 13.03
C ALA A 158 -24.31 15.37 14.19
N LEU A 159 -23.96 14.11 13.91
CA LEU A 159 -23.51 13.13 14.91
C LEU A 159 -22.20 13.54 15.60
N LEU A 160 -21.24 14.07 14.83
CA LEU A 160 -19.98 14.56 15.38
C LEU A 160 -20.18 15.73 16.33
N ARG A 161 -21.00 16.72 15.92
CA ARG A 161 -21.23 17.94 16.70
C ARG A 161 -22.18 17.75 17.87
N SER A 162 -23.08 16.76 17.83
CA SER A 162 -23.91 16.41 18.98
C SER A 162 -23.10 15.72 20.08
N THR A 163 -22.06 14.98 19.70
CA THR A 163 -21.18 14.27 20.65
C THR A 163 -20.05 15.17 21.17
N ASN A 164 -19.60 16.14 20.37
CA ASN A 164 -18.60 17.12 20.74
C ASN A 164 -18.99 18.51 20.23
N THR A 165 -19.64 19.30 21.08
CA THR A 165 -20.11 20.65 20.74
C THR A 165 -18.99 21.64 20.48
N ALA A 166 -17.77 21.38 20.98
CA ALA A 166 -16.59 22.18 20.74
C ALA A 166 -15.92 21.89 19.37
N LEU A 167 -16.35 20.83 18.66
CA LEU A 167 -15.82 20.52 17.34
C LEU A 167 -16.22 21.59 16.33
N SER A 168 -15.22 22.21 15.68
CA SER A 168 -15.49 23.21 14.66
C SER A 168 -16.23 22.62 13.46
N GLU A 169 -17.04 23.46 12.81
CA GLU A 169 -17.79 23.03 11.62
C GLU A 169 -16.87 22.59 10.48
N SER A 170 -15.75 23.28 10.30
CA SER A 170 -14.76 22.96 9.27
C SER A 170 -14.19 21.55 9.47
N MET A 171 -13.83 21.18 10.70
CA MET A 171 -13.32 19.85 11.04
C MET A 171 -14.39 18.78 10.86
N ALA A 172 -15.63 19.05 11.27
CA ALA A 172 -16.76 18.13 11.06
C ALA A 172 -17.01 17.89 9.57
N ARG A 173 -16.98 18.95 8.75
CA ARG A 173 -17.13 18.86 7.28
C ARG A 173 -15.97 18.08 6.64
N ALA A 174 -14.74 18.32 7.07
CA ALA A 174 -13.56 17.60 6.57
C ALA A 174 -13.67 16.10 6.87
N ARG A 175 -14.01 15.74 8.12
CA ARG A 175 -14.20 14.33 8.51
C ARG A 175 -15.35 13.67 7.75
N ALA A 176 -16.45 14.39 7.54
CA ALA A 176 -17.56 13.90 6.75
C ALA A 176 -17.19 13.69 5.27
N ALA A 177 -16.40 14.59 4.69
CA ALA A 177 -15.89 14.44 3.33
C ALA A 177 -14.96 13.23 3.19
N GLU A 178 -14.05 13.02 4.15
CA GLU A 178 -13.15 11.88 4.21
C GLU A 178 -13.94 10.56 4.26
N LEU A 179 -14.84 10.40 5.24
CA LEU A 179 -15.65 9.19 5.42
C LEU A 179 -16.58 8.87 4.24
N THR A 180 -16.88 9.86 3.40
CA THR A 180 -17.72 9.70 2.19
C THR A 180 -16.92 9.74 0.90
N SER A 181 -15.58 9.70 0.97
CA SER A 181 -14.72 9.55 -0.19
C SER A 181 -15.01 8.23 -0.92
N PRO A 182 -14.72 8.13 -2.24
CA PRO A 182 -14.88 6.88 -2.97
C PRO A 182 -14.13 5.71 -2.33
N TRP A 183 -12.87 5.95 -1.93
CA TRP A 183 -12.07 4.97 -1.20
C TRP A 183 -12.73 4.55 0.12
N SER A 184 -13.15 5.49 0.97
CA SER A 184 -13.77 5.14 2.26
C SER A 184 -15.05 4.35 2.08
N ARG A 185 -15.92 4.73 1.14
CA ARG A 185 -17.15 3.94 0.86
C ARG A 185 -16.82 2.52 0.44
N TYR A 186 -15.85 2.37 -0.46
CA TYR A 186 -15.41 1.05 -0.90
C TYR A 186 -14.83 0.25 0.27
N PHE A 187 -13.91 0.84 1.03
CA PHE A 187 -13.15 0.17 2.08
C PHE A 187 -14.01 -0.20 3.29
N LEU A 188 -15.03 0.59 3.64
CA LEU A 188 -15.96 0.26 4.74
C LEU A 188 -16.79 -1.00 4.48
N ASP A 189 -17.08 -1.29 3.21
CA ASP A 189 -17.76 -2.52 2.77
C ASP A 189 -16.79 -3.61 2.29
N PHE A 190 -15.50 -3.29 2.19
CA PHE A 190 -14.48 -4.23 1.73
C PHE A 190 -14.38 -5.43 2.68
N ASN A 191 -14.61 -6.62 2.12
CA ASN A 191 -14.41 -7.89 2.81
C ASN A 191 -13.29 -8.68 2.10
N PRO A 192 -12.09 -8.76 2.70
CA PRO A 192 -10.97 -9.43 2.06
C PRO A 192 -11.21 -10.93 1.86
N ALA A 193 -12.01 -11.59 2.71
CA ALA A 193 -12.23 -13.02 2.66
C ALA A 193 -13.06 -13.49 1.46
N ALA A 194 -13.90 -12.60 0.90
CA ALA A 194 -14.91 -12.98 -0.10
C ALA A 194 -14.33 -13.61 -1.38
N ARG A 195 -13.09 -13.27 -1.73
CA ARG A 195 -12.45 -13.71 -2.98
C ARG A 195 -11.22 -14.60 -2.76
N LEU A 196 -10.79 -14.82 -1.52
CA LEU A 196 -9.62 -15.65 -1.23
C LEU A 196 -9.73 -17.10 -1.73
N PRO A 197 -10.90 -17.75 -1.76
CA PRO A 197 -11.01 -19.12 -2.32
C PRO A 197 -10.67 -19.20 -3.82
N GLN A 198 -10.68 -18.08 -4.54
CA GLN A 198 -10.34 -18.00 -5.97
C GLN A 198 -8.83 -17.90 -6.21
N VAL A 199 -8.03 -17.68 -5.17
CA VAL A 199 -6.57 -17.63 -5.28
C VAL A 199 -6.05 -19.06 -5.42
N ALA A 200 -5.32 -19.31 -6.50
CA ALA A 200 -4.75 -20.63 -6.80
C ALA A 200 -3.20 -20.67 -6.76
N CYS A 201 -2.54 -19.52 -6.83
CA CYS A 201 -1.08 -19.46 -6.75
C CYS A 201 -0.60 -19.66 -5.30
N PRO A 202 0.68 -20.05 -5.08
CA PRO A 202 1.29 -20.03 -3.77
C PRO A 202 1.23 -18.64 -3.10
N VAL A 203 0.96 -18.61 -1.80
CA VAL A 203 0.84 -17.38 -1.00
C VAL A 203 1.72 -17.46 0.25
N LEU A 204 2.54 -16.42 0.48
CA LEU A 204 3.13 -16.12 1.79
C LEU A 204 2.29 -15.07 2.48
N LEU A 205 1.87 -15.35 3.72
CA LEU A 205 1.33 -14.36 4.63
C LEU A 205 2.39 -14.05 5.70
N LEU A 206 2.96 -12.85 5.66
CA LEU A 206 4.02 -12.42 6.54
C LEU A 206 3.56 -11.20 7.36
N ASN A 207 3.70 -11.25 8.70
CA ASN A 207 3.31 -10.14 9.58
C ASN A 207 4.25 -10.07 10.78
N GLY A 208 4.57 -8.86 11.22
CA GLY A 208 5.22 -8.65 12.52
C GLY A 208 4.24 -8.78 13.69
N ASN A 209 4.67 -9.35 14.81
CA ASN A 209 3.81 -9.51 16.01
C ASN A 209 3.72 -8.23 16.87
N ALA A 210 4.57 -7.23 16.63
CA ALA A 210 4.51 -5.90 17.23
C ALA A 210 3.75 -4.90 16.33
N ASP A 211 3.06 -5.39 15.30
CA ASP A 211 2.21 -4.59 14.42
C ASP A 211 0.93 -4.14 15.14
N LEU A 212 0.88 -2.84 15.47
CA LEU A 212 -0.27 -2.21 16.11
C LEU A 212 -1.36 -1.79 15.11
N GLN A 213 -1.04 -1.64 13.82
CA GLN A 213 -2.02 -1.27 12.80
C GLN A 213 -2.81 -2.48 12.30
N VAL A 214 -2.12 -3.61 12.14
CA VAL A 214 -2.66 -4.88 11.66
C VAL A 214 -2.25 -5.99 12.62
N ALA A 215 -3.14 -6.32 13.56
CA ALA A 215 -2.86 -7.37 14.53
C ALA A 215 -2.63 -8.71 13.83
N ALA A 216 -1.38 -9.20 13.90
CA ALA A 216 -0.91 -10.37 13.17
C ALA A 216 -1.83 -11.58 13.38
N SER A 217 -2.09 -11.97 14.63
CA SER A 217 -2.84 -13.20 14.92
C SER A 217 -4.24 -13.21 14.31
N ARG A 218 -4.98 -12.09 14.38
CA ARG A 218 -6.35 -12.02 13.83
C ARG A 218 -6.36 -11.99 12.31
N ASN A 219 -5.51 -11.15 11.72
CA ASN A 219 -5.48 -10.96 10.27
C ASN A 219 -4.91 -12.19 9.55
N LEU A 220 -3.78 -12.74 10.03
CA LEU A 220 -3.21 -13.96 9.47
C LEU A 220 -4.17 -15.15 9.58
N SER A 221 -4.83 -15.32 10.74
CA SER A 221 -5.80 -16.41 10.90
C SER A 221 -6.97 -16.29 9.92
N ALA A 222 -7.50 -15.09 9.72
CA ALA A 222 -8.63 -14.89 8.81
C ALA A 222 -8.22 -15.05 7.33
N LEU A 223 -7.07 -14.50 6.92
CA LEU A 223 -6.52 -14.67 5.58
C LEU A 223 -6.22 -16.16 5.29
N GLN A 224 -5.53 -16.84 6.21
CA GLN A 224 -5.21 -18.26 6.07
C GLN A 224 -6.48 -19.11 5.97
N LYS A 225 -7.50 -18.82 6.80
CA LYS A 225 -8.79 -19.51 6.75
C LYS A 225 -9.47 -19.32 5.40
N GLY A 226 -9.50 -18.11 4.86
CA GLY A 226 -10.13 -17.82 3.57
C GLY A 226 -9.39 -18.47 2.39
N LEU A 227 -8.05 -18.41 2.38
CA LEU A 227 -7.25 -19.03 1.32
C LEU A 227 -7.34 -20.57 1.33
N ARG A 228 -7.42 -21.19 2.52
CA ARG A 228 -7.57 -22.66 2.66
C ARG A 228 -8.92 -23.21 2.19
N GLN A 229 -9.88 -22.35 1.88
CA GLN A 229 -11.13 -22.76 1.21
C GLN A 229 -10.93 -22.95 -0.30
N GLY A 230 -9.83 -22.45 -0.86
CA GLY A 230 -9.42 -22.66 -2.24
C GLY A 230 -8.31 -23.72 -2.36
N THR A 231 -7.52 -23.60 -3.43
CA THR A 231 -6.44 -24.56 -3.75
C THR A 231 -5.03 -23.99 -3.53
N ALA A 232 -4.91 -22.73 -3.10
CA ALA A 232 -3.62 -22.10 -2.87
C ALA A 232 -2.78 -22.86 -1.82
N ALA A 233 -1.49 -23.02 -2.12
CA ALA A 233 -0.50 -23.39 -1.11
C ALA A 233 -0.20 -22.17 -0.23
N VAL A 234 -0.59 -22.20 1.04
CA VAL A 234 -0.48 -21.06 1.96
C VAL A 234 0.58 -21.31 3.02
N GLU A 235 1.57 -20.41 3.07
CA GLU A 235 2.57 -20.35 4.13
C GLU A 235 2.32 -19.12 4.99
N VAL A 236 2.46 -19.27 6.31
CA VAL A 236 2.21 -18.20 7.28
C VAL A 236 3.41 -18.07 8.19
N HIS A 237 3.96 -16.86 8.26
CA HIS A 237 5.10 -16.57 9.12
C HIS A 237 4.87 -15.29 9.93
N ARG A 238 5.26 -15.34 11.21
CA ARG A 238 5.14 -14.23 12.16
C ARG A 238 6.53 -13.82 12.63
N LEU A 239 6.92 -12.59 12.33
CA LEU A 239 8.21 -12.01 12.74
C LEU A 239 8.10 -11.47 14.16
N ALA A 240 9.06 -11.81 15.02
CA ALA A 240 9.08 -11.35 16.40
C ALA A 240 9.61 -9.91 16.53
N GLY A 241 8.94 -9.07 17.31
CA GLY A 241 9.35 -7.68 17.57
C GLY A 241 9.23 -6.73 16.37
N VAL A 242 8.67 -7.20 15.25
CA VAL A 242 8.55 -6.41 14.02
C VAL A 242 7.23 -5.66 13.98
N ASN A 243 7.29 -4.37 13.63
CA ASN A 243 6.12 -3.48 13.56
C ASN A 243 5.42 -3.54 12.17
N HIS A 244 4.41 -2.68 11.98
CA HIS A 244 3.64 -2.61 10.72
C HIS A 244 4.50 -2.33 9.48
N TRP A 245 5.54 -1.51 9.65
CA TRP A 245 6.44 -1.07 8.59
C TRP A 245 7.60 -2.04 8.36
N PHE A 246 7.49 -3.25 8.91
CA PHE A 246 8.52 -4.28 8.86
C PHE A 246 9.84 -3.87 9.52
N GLN A 247 9.82 -2.88 10.41
CA GLN A 247 11.00 -2.46 11.15
C GLN A 247 11.14 -3.32 12.42
N PRO A 248 12.37 -3.72 12.80
CA PRO A 248 12.61 -4.31 14.11
C PRO A 248 12.50 -3.23 15.19
N ASN A 249 12.71 -3.62 16.45
CA ASN A 249 12.76 -2.67 17.57
C ASN A 249 13.76 -1.54 17.24
N PRO A 250 13.41 -0.25 17.48
CA PRO A 250 14.36 0.86 17.34
C PRO A 250 15.67 0.70 18.12
N ALA A 251 15.68 -0.17 19.14
CA ALA A 251 16.89 -0.66 19.81
C ALA A 251 17.93 -1.28 18.87
N ASP A 252 17.45 -1.99 17.84
CA ASP A 252 18.22 -2.84 16.94
C ASP A 252 18.48 -2.17 15.58
N TRP A 253 18.10 -0.90 15.44
CA TRP A 253 18.34 -0.14 14.22
C TRP A 253 19.85 0.15 14.03
N PRO A 254 20.38 0.04 12.79
CA PRO A 254 21.77 0.35 12.51
C PRO A 254 22.06 1.82 12.81
N ILE A 255 23.30 2.07 13.25
CA ILE A 255 23.81 3.43 13.43
C ILE A 255 24.55 3.83 12.15
N VAL A 256 24.09 4.88 11.49
CA VAL A 256 24.69 5.46 10.29
C VAL A 256 24.99 6.91 10.58
N ALA A 257 26.26 7.32 10.41
CA ALA A 257 26.73 8.67 10.72
C ALA A 257 26.38 9.15 12.16
N GLY A 258 26.34 8.23 13.12
CA GLY A 258 26.04 8.54 14.53
C GLY A 258 24.56 8.51 14.91
N GLU A 259 23.65 8.33 13.94
CA GLU A 259 22.21 8.28 14.17
C GLU A 259 21.62 6.90 13.91
N ARG A 260 20.62 6.49 14.70
CA ARG A 260 19.86 5.27 14.43
C ARG A 260 18.92 5.48 13.27
N GLN A 261 19.04 4.65 12.25
CA GLN A 261 18.21 4.74 11.06
C GLN A 261 17.24 3.57 10.97
N ALA A 262 15.97 3.87 10.72
CA ALA A 262 14.96 2.84 10.49
C ALA A 262 15.36 1.94 9.32
N THR A 263 15.25 0.63 9.51
CA THR A 263 15.57 -0.38 8.51
C THR A 263 14.46 -1.41 8.43
N PHE A 264 14.37 -2.09 7.28
CA PHE A 264 13.58 -3.31 7.17
C PHE A 264 14.24 -4.41 8.02
N SER A 265 13.44 -5.23 8.69
CA SER A 265 13.88 -6.38 9.50
C SER A 265 14.75 -7.32 8.66
N PRO A 266 16.02 -7.56 9.06
CA PRO A 266 16.89 -8.52 8.36
C PRO A 266 16.29 -9.93 8.30
N GLU A 267 15.62 -10.38 9.36
CA GLU A 267 14.89 -11.65 9.39
C GLU A 267 13.76 -11.66 8.34
N GLY A 268 12.99 -10.58 8.26
CA GLY A 268 11.91 -10.45 7.27
C GLY A 268 12.42 -10.45 5.83
N LEU A 269 13.52 -9.74 5.55
CA LEU A 269 14.18 -9.72 4.24
C LEU A 269 14.66 -11.13 3.86
N GLU A 270 15.33 -11.81 4.78
CA GLU A 270 15.90 -13.12 4.52
C GLU A 270 14.82 -14.18 4.32
N TYR A 271 13.78 -14.18 5.15
CA TYR A 271 12.65 -15.09 5.02
C TYR A 271 11.98 -14.94 3.65
N LEU A 272 11.71 -13.69 3.25
CA LEU A 272 11.09 -13.39 1.96
C LEU A 272 11.99 -13.84 0.80
N ARG A 273 13.30 -13.59 0.86
CA ARG A 273 14.26 -14.03 -0.17
C ARG A 273 14.27 -15.55 -0.32
N VAL A 274 14.43 -16.29 0.79
CA VAL A 274 14.44 -17.75 0.77
C VAL A 274 13.13 -18.29 0.20
N TRP A 275 12.00 -17.73 0.63
CA TRP A 275 10.68 -18.14 0.15
C TRP A 275 10.47 -17.89 -1.34
N LEU A 276 10.92 -16.74 -1.85
CA LEU A 276 10.84 -16.38 -3.27
C LEU A 276 11.75 -17.26 -4.13
N LEU A 277 13.01 -17.45 -3.72
CA LEU A 277 13.97 -18.23 -4.50
C LEU A 277 13.61 -19.72 -4.56
N ALA A 278 12.97 -20.27 -3.53
CA ALA A 278 12.42 -21.64 -3.57
C ALA A 278 11.34 -21.83 -4.65
N ARG A 279 10.77 -20.74 -5.19
CA ARG A 279 9.75 -20.75 -6.25
C ARG A 279 10.29 -20.29 -7.60
N ALA A 280 11.52 -19.78 -7.64
CA ALA A 280 12.20 -19.44 -8.88
C ALA A 280 12.68 -20.73 -9.56
N LYS A 281 12.42 -20.87 -10.86
CA LYS A 281 13.13 -21.86 -11.69
C LYS A 281 14.27 -21.13 -12.36
N LEU A 282 15.44 -21.15 -11.71
CA LEU A 282 16.65 -20.56 -12.26
C LEU A 282 17.01 -21.28 -13.57
N ALA A 283 17.42 -20.51 -14.59
CA ALA A 283 17.93 -21.11 -15.81
C ALA A 283 19.25 -21.84 -15.48
N ASN A 284 19.41 -23.06 -16.03
CA ASN A 284 20.62 -23.87 -15.81
C ASN A 284 21.91 -23.23 -16.36
N ALA A 285 21.81 -22.18 -17.17
CA ALA A 285 22.92 -21.38 -17.66
C ALA A 285 22.48 -19.92 -17.90
N PRO A 286 23.37 -18.93 -17.71
CA PRO A 286 23.10 -17.56 -18.10
C PRO A 286 22.87 -17.50 -19.62
N GLN A 287 21.69 -17.06 -20.03
CA GLN A 287 21.38 -16.82 -21.44
C GLN A 287 22.23 -15.63 -21.93
N PRO A 288 22.99 -15.77 -23.03
CA PRO A 288 23.68 -14.64 -23.63
C PRO A 288 22.66 -13.56 -23.98
N VAL A 289 22.86 -12.34 -23.47
CA VAL A 289 21.95 -11.24 -23.74
C VAL A 289 22.57 -10.28 -24.74
N THR A 290 22.05 -10.27 -25.96
CA THR A 290 22.29 -9.16 -26.89
C THR A 290 21.24 -8.09 -26.63
N VAL A 291 21.51 -7.17 -25.70
CA VAL A 291 20.63 -6.01 -25.52
C VAL A 291 20.85 -5.08 -26.72
N GLN A 292 19.88 -4.97 -27.63
CA GLN A 292 19.84 -3.80 -28.51
C GLN A 292 19.62 -2.58 -27.61
N ARG A 293 20.68 -1.78 -27.37
CA ARG A 293 20.53 -0.50 -26.68
C ARG A 293 19.47 0.30 -27.42
N ALA A 294 18.44 0.75 -26.69
CA ALA A 294 17.52 1.74 -27.22
C ALA A 294 18.32 2.94 -27.76
N ALA A 295 17.89 3.47 -28.92
CA ALA A 295 18.50 4.65 -29.51
C ALA A 295 18.58 5.77 -28.45
N PRO A 296 19.69 6.53 -28.38
CA PRO A 296 19.81 7.64 -27.45
C PRO A 296 18.59 8.57 -27.58
N LEU A 297 18.03 8.99 -26.44
CA LEU A 297 16.98 10.00 -26.44
C LEU A 297 17.45 11.23 -27.24
N PRO A 298 16.59 11.80 -28.11
CA PRO A 298 16.95 13.00 -28.85
C PRO A 298 17.34 14.12 -27.88
N LYS A 299 18.47 14.78 -28.14
CA LYS A 299 18.95 15.88 -27.32
C LYS A 299 17.85 16.94 -27.16
N PRO A 300 17.64 17.50 -25.95
CA PRO A 300 16.67 18.57 -25.76
C PRO A 300 16.96 19.72 -26.73
N LYS A 301 15.92 20.21 -27.40
CA LYS A 301 16.05 21.38 -28.29
C LYS A 301 16.62 22.55 -27.47
N PRO A 302 17.62 23.29 -27.98
CA PRO A 302 18.13 24.45 -27.28
C PRO A 302 16.99 25.45 -27.06
N ALA A 303 16.91 25.99 -25.84
CA ALA A 303 15.93 26.99 -25.48
C ALA A 303 15.98 28.14 -26.49
N SER A 304 14.82 28.52 -27.04
CA SER A 304 14.74 29.70 -27.90
C SER A 304 15.15 30.91 -27.07
N ALA A 305 16.23 31.57 -27.48
CA ALA A 305 16.66 32.83 -26.89
C ALA A 305 15.55 33.86 -27.10
N THR A 306 14.76 34.12 -26.07
CA THR A 306 13.88 35.29 -25.99
C THR A 306 14.78 36.52 -26.01
N ARG A 307 14.84 37.21 -27.16
CA ARG A 307 15.45 38.53 -27.29
C ARG A 307 14.79 39.47 -26.28
N SER A 308 15.51 39.80 -25.21
CA SER A 308 15.12 40.89 -24.31
C SER A 308 15.13 42.20 -25.10
N ARG A 309 13.96 42.80 -25.32
CA ARG A 309 13.85 44.19 -25.79
C ARG A 309 14.42 45.10 -24.68
N ARG A 310 15.52 45.78 -24.98
CA ARG A 310 16.06 46.88 -24.15
C ARG A 310 15.01 48.01 -24.03
N PRO A 311 14.81 48.62 -22.85
CA PRO A 311 14.00 49.82 -22.73
C PRO A 311 14.73 51.02 -23.33
N ALA A 312 13.99 51.86 -24.06
CA ALA A 312 14.47 53.09 -24.67
C ALA A 312 14.77 54.15 -23.61
N VAL A 313 16.00 54.67 -23.61
CA VAL A 313 16.41 55.83 -22.82
C VAL A 313 15.90 57.08 -23.53
N GLY A 314 14.89 57.72 -22.97
CA GLY A 314 14.41 59.04 -23.39
C GLY A 314 15.41 60.12 -22.96
N LYS A 315 15.86 60.93 -23.92
CA LYS A 315 16.70 62.12 -23.72
C LYS A 315 15.87 63.23 -23.06
N ALA A 316 16.42 63.84 -22.02
CA ALA A 316 16.02 65.16 -21.56
C ALA A 316 16.76 66.24 -22.37
N ARG A 317 16.04 67.29 -22.81
CA ARG A 317 16.54 68.67 -22.89
C ARG A 317 15.39 69.67 -23.12
N THR A 318 15.46 70.73 -22.31
CA THR A 318 14.70 72.00 -22.23
C THR A 318 13.23 71.90 -21.87
#